data_AF-A0A0K0Y4Y4-F1
#
_entry.id   AF-A0A0K0Y4Y4-F1
#
_cell.length_a   1.000
_cell.length_b   1.000
_cell.length_c   1.000
_cell.angle_alpha   90.00
_cell.angle_beta   90.00
_cell.angle_gamma   90.00
#
_symmetry.space_group_name_H-M   'P 1'
#
loop_
_entity.id
_entity.type
_entity.pdbx_description
1 polymer ?
#
loop_
_entity_poly.entity_id
_entity_poly.type
_entity_poly.pdbx_seq_one_letter_code
_entity_poly.pdbx_strand_id
1 'polypeptide(L)'
;MRAIAFATVAMSAVSTPVFADQQTFDFLARHGCTVSEESKDALANAGFLEPYTNAIIADALSRGVAKQEGAYVVLDASICTIELPDIQTTLAVGNPEIRAIAPYIRDEYEYAGETTVNEGCFLTDAVDVFTDRASGDLDRGTADYLDFLAAGIISGELRFFSPNPLATPLGFQSFAGDCADVPNMPIVTPSHDFIASHFGQYVRAIGETSECDGPASGSALSIAAELQGLSGDRFEDPDPTFNAWLFFEYELITMAAGWHEGLSGSERGAPRPPLCHYPN
;
A
#
# COMPACT_ATOMS: atom_id res chain seq x y z
N MET A 1 -36.01 -23.71 56.57
CA MET A 1 -35.37 -22.85 55.56
C MET A 1 -33.90 -23.21 55.49
N ARG A 2 -33.45 -23.87 54.41
CA ARG A 2 -32.04 -24.16 54.15
C ARG A 2 -31.63 -23.31 52.95
N ALA A 3 -30.72 -22.36 53.18
CA ALA A 3 -30.21 -21.49 52.13
C ALA A 3 -29.16 -22.21 51.29
N ILE A 4 -29.30 -22.09 49.98
CA ILE A 4 -28.41 -22.59 48.93
C ILE A 4 -27.33 -21.52 48.70
N ALA A 5 -26.06 -21.90 48.73
CA ALA A 5 -24.96 -21.05 48.28
C ALA A 5 -24.43 -21.60 46.95
N PHE A 6 -24.73 -20.90 45.86
CA PHE A 6 -24.08 -21.11 44.57
C PHE A 6 -22.77 -20.34 44.57
N ALA A 7 -21.64 -21.05 44.46
CA ALA A 7 -20.33 -20.46 44.22
C ALA A 7 -20.17 -20.23 42.71
N THR A 8 -20.19 -18.97 42.30
CA THR A 8 -19.85 -18.55 40.94
C THR A 8 -18.33 -18.60 40.79
N VAL A 9 -17.83 -19.57 40.04
CA VAL A 9 -16.42 -19.62 39.64
C VAL A 9 -16.24 -18.66 38.46
N ALA A 10 -15.63 -17.50 38.71
CA ALA A 10 -15.15 -16.62 37.65
C ALA A 10 -13.88 -17.23 37.04
N MET A 11 -13.98 -17.79 35.83
CA MET A 11 -12.82 -18.13 35.01
C MET A 11 -12.24 -16.84 34.45
N SER A 12 -11.23 -16.29 35.12
CA SER A 12 -10.36 -15.28 34.53
C SER A 12 -9.46 -15.96 33.50
N ALA A 13 -9.77 -15.78 32.21
CA ALA A 13 -8.88 -16.19 31.14
C ALA A 13 -7.60 -15.35 31.24
N VAL A 14 -6.50 -15.97 31.68
CA VAL A 14 -5.16 -15.37 31.64
C VAL A 14 -4.67 -15.51 30.19
N SER A 15 -4.93 -14.51 29.35
CA SER A 15 -4.24 -14.37 28.07
C SER A 15 -2.76 -14.11 28.35
N THR A 16 -1.90 -15.05 28.00
CA THR A 16 -0.45 -14.90 28.18
C THR A 16 0.09 -13.74 27.33
N PRO A 17 1.05 -12.94 27.84
CA PRO A 17 1.51 -11.68 27.22
C PRO A 17 1.99 -11.84 25.77
N VAL A 18 2.60 -12.98 25.43
CA VAL A 18 3.11 -13.28 24.08
C VAL A 18 2.03 -13.16 22.99
N PHE A 19 0.77 -13.50 23.28
CA PHE A 19 -0.30 -13.40 22.28
C PHE A 19 -0.78 -11.96 22.05
N ALA A 20 -0.70 -11.11 23.07
CA ALA A 20 -1.12 -9.71 22.98
C ALA A 20 -0.03 -8.86 22.29
N ASP A 21 1.25 -9.22 22.45
CA ASP A 21 2.36 -8.63 21.70
C ASP A 21 2.19 -8.91 20.20
N GLN A 22 1.92 -10.16 19.83
CA GLN A 22 1.73 -10.54 18.43
C GLN A 22 0.55 -9.81 17.79
N GLN A 23 -0.60 -9.71 18.46
CA GLN A 23 -1.75 -8.97 17.93
C GLN A 23 -1.45 -7.48 17.69
N THR A 24 -0.62 -6.88 18.55
CA THR A 24 -0.19 -5.49 18.40
C THR A 24 0.71 -5.34 17.18
N PHE A 25 1.65 -6.26 16.98
CA PHE A 25 2.53 -6.25 15.80
C PHE A 25 1.79 -6.60 14.50
N ASP A 26 0.83 -7.52 14.54
CA ASP A 26 -0.03 -7.85 13.39
C ASP A 26 -0.88 -6.64 12.98
N PHE A 27 -1.38 -5.87 13.96
CA PHE A 27 -2.04 -4.60 13.67
C PHE A 27 -1.04 -3.63 13.04
N LEU A 28 0.11 -3.40 13.67
CA LEU A 28 1.13 -2.46 13.18
C LEU A 28 1.72 -2.85 11.82
N ALA A 29 1.74 -4.13 11.46
CA ALA A 29 2.21 -4.63 10.16
C ALA A 29 1.51 -3.93 8.98
N ARG A 30 0.20 -3.67 9.11
CA ARG A 30 -0.62 -2.98 8.10
C ARG A 30 -0.54 -1.46 8.19
N HIS A 31 0.08 -0.94 9.25
CA HIS A 31 0.35 0.48 9.49
C HIS A 31 1.86 0.81 9.29
N GLY A 32 2.53 0.03 8.45
CA GLY A 32 3.92 0.26 8.06
C GLY A 32 4.92 -0.07 9.17
N CYS A 33 4.53 -0.84 10.18
CA CYS A 33 5.37 -1.12 11.34
C CYS A 33 5.87 0.16 12.04
N THR A 34 5.04 1.21 12.06
CA THR A 34 5.36 2.50 12.67
C THR A 34 4.36 2.91 13.73
N VAL A 35 4.87 3.56 14.77
CA VAL A 35 4.05 4.14 15.83
C VAL A 35 4.23 5.65 15.87
N SER A 36 3.14 6.36 15.68
CA SER A 36 2.97 7.80 15.92
C SER A 36 1.78 8.02 16.88
N GLU A 37 1.42 9.27 17.15
CA GLU A 37 0.16 9.57 17.85
C GLU A 37 -1.06 9.05 17.07
N GLU A 38 -1.07 9.16 15.75
CA GLU A 38 -2.14 8.62 14.90
C GLU A 38 -2.25 7.09 15.01
N SER A 39 -1.12 6.36 14.96
CA SER A 39 -1.14 4.91 15.15
C SER A 39 -1.62 4.51 16.54
N LYS A 40 -1.31 5.30 17.58
CA LYS A 40 -1.80 5.06 18.95
C LYS A 40 -3.31 5.25 19.04
N ASP A 41 -3.84 6.28 18.41
CA ASP A 41 -5.30 6.50 18.32
C ASP A 41 -5.97 5.35 17.57
N ALA A 42 -5.38 4.87 16.46
CA ALA A 42 -5.89 3.73 15.70
C ALA A 42 -5.87 2.44 16.54
N LEU A 43 -4.79 2.17 17.28
CA LEU A 43 -4.67 1.05 18.22
C LEU A 43 -5.73 1.15 19.34
N ALA A 44 -5.92 2.34 19.92
CA ALA A 44 -6.93 2.55 20.97
C ALA A 44 -8.35 2.29 20.43
N ASN A 45 -8.66 2.76 19.22
CA ASN A 45 -9.94 2.52 18.55
C ASN A 45 -10.15 1.03 18.21
N ALA A 46 -9.08 0.30 17.93
CA ALA A 46 -9.10 -1.16 17.75
C ALA A 46 -9.16 -1.94 19.08
N GLY A 47 -9.17 -1.26 20.22
CA GLY A 47 -9.34 -1.86 21.55
C GLY A 47 -8.03 -2.26 22.24
N PHE A 48 -6.88 -1.86 21.72
CA PHE A 48 -5.59 -2.06 22.38
C PHE A 48 -5.42 -1.09 23.56
N LEU A 49 -4.85 -1.58 24.66
CA LEU A 49 -4.65 -0.77 25.87
C LEU A 49 -3.37 0.08 25.73
N GLU A 50 -3.53 1.41 25.79
CA GLU A 50 -2.40 2.35 25.65
C GLU A 50 -1.21 2.04 26.58
N PRO A 51 -1.38 1.76 27.89
CA PRO A 51 -0.23 1.44 28.75
C PRO A 51 0.55 0.21 28.30
N TYR A 52 -0.15 -0.75 27.68
CA TYR A 52 0.44 -1.98 27.19
C TYR A 52 1.23 -1.74 25.90
N THR A 53 0.62 -1.05 24.94
CA THR A 53 1.29 -0.62 23.69
C THR A 53 2.57 0.17 23.99
N ASN A 54 2.49 1.15 24.89
CA ASN A 54 3.64 1.97 25.27
C ASN A 54 4.76 1.12 25.91
N ALA A 55 4.41 0.11 26.71
CA ALA A 55 5.40 -0.79 27.32
C ALA A 55 6.11 -1.66 26.27
N ILE A 56 5.39 -2.19 25.28
CA ILE A 56 5.98 -2.97 24.18
C ILE A 56 6.95 -2.11 23.36
N ILE A 57 6.54 -0.89 23.01
CA ILE A 57 7.38 0.02 22.22
C ILE A 57 8.64 0.40 23.00
N ALA A 58 8.51 0.69 24.29
CA ALA A 58 9.66 0.99 25.15
C ALA A 58 10.62 -0.19 25.26
N ASP A 59 10.12 -1.43 25.37
CA ASP A 59 10.95 -2.64 25.34
C ASP A 59 11.69 -2.77 24.01
N ALA A 60 10.99 -2.62 22.88
CA ALA A 60 11.56 -2.71 21.54
C ALA A 60 12.69 -1.69 21.32
N LEU A 61 12.49 -0.43 21.73
CA LEU A 61 13.51 0.61 21.72
C LEU A 61 14.72 0.24 22.60
N SER A 62 14.47 -0.26 23.81
CA SER A 62 15.54 -0.63 24.75
C SER A 62 16.40 -1.79 24.26
N ARG A 63 15.82 -2.68 23.45
CA ARG A 63 16.48 -3.83 22.83
C ARG A 63 17.13 -3.51 21.49
N GLY A 64 16.96 -2.30 20.97
CA GLY A 64 17.49 -1.89 19.67
C GLY A 64 16.81 -2.56 18.48
N VAL A 65 15.59 -3.08 18.66
CA VAL A 65 14.73 -3.63 17.58
C VAL A 65 13.63 -2.66 17.15
N ALA A 66 13.80 -1.39 17.52
CA ALA A 66 13.04 -0.25 17.03
C ALA A 66 13.94 1.00 17.07
N LYS A 67 13.63 2.00 16.24
CA LYS A 67 14.35 3.28 16.17
C LYS A 67 13.38 4.45 16.26
N GLN A 68 13.78 5.50 16.97
CA GLN A 68 13.07 6.79 16.94
C GLN A 68 13.48 7.56 15.68
N GLU A 69 12.50 7.98 14.89
CA GLU A 69 12.62 8.77 13.66
C GLU A 69 11.69 9.99 13.76
N GLY A 70 12.20 11.12 14.26
CA GLY A 70 11.37 12.31 14.51
C GLY A 70 10.25 12.01 15.51
N ALA A 71 8.99 12.20 15.11
CA ALA A 71 7.80 11.88 15.92
C ALA A 71 7.40 10.39 15.86
N TYR A 72 8.11 9.57 15.09
CA TYR A 72 7.77 8.19 14.80
C TYR A 72 8.69 7.21 15.53
N VAL A 73 8.16 6.04 15.88
CA VAL A 73 8.97 4.86 16.20
C VAL A 73 8.80 3.86 15.07
N VAL A 74 9.91 3.48 14.44
CA VAL A 74 9.95 2.47 13.37
C VAL A 74 10.41 1.15 13.96
N LEU A 75 9.60 0.10 13.79
CA LEU A 75 9.93 -1.25 14.25
C LEU A 75 10.80 -1.98 13.23
N ASP A 76 11.79 -2.73 13.73
CA ASP A 76 12.67 -3.54 12.90
C ASP A 76 11.93 -4.74 12.26
N ALA A 77 12.44 -5.20 11.11
CA ALA A 77 11.88 -6.34 10.39
C ALA A 77 11.88 -7.64 11.23
N SER A 78 12.77 -7.76 12.21
CA SER A 78 12.84 -8.92 13.11
C SER A 78 11.65 -9.04 14.07
N ILE A 79 10.89 -7.98 14.29
CA ILE A 79 9.70 -8.00 15.18
C ILE A 79 8.41 -7.56 14.49
N CYS A 80 8.48 -6.89 13.33
CA CYS A 80 7.31 -6.47 12.57
C CYS A 80 7.61 -6.52 11.06
N THR A 81 6.88 -7.37 10.34
CA THR A 81 6.95 -7.45 8.87
C THR A 81 5.84 -6.57 8.30
N ILE A 82 6.20 -5.62 7.42
CA ILE A 82 5.21 -4.73 6.80
C ILE A 82 4.35 -5.55 5.83
N GLU A 83 3.05 -5.48 6.01
CA GLU A 83 2.03 -6.08 5.15
C GLU A 83 1.36 -5.00 4.28
N LEU A 84 0.60 -5.43 3.27
CA LEU A 84 -0.29 -4.52 2.56
C LEU A 84 -1.31 -3.91 3.55
N PRO A 85 -1.58 -2.60 3.44
CA PRO A 85 -2.56 -1.93 4.28
C PRO A 85 -3.98 -2.44 4.00
N ASP A 86 -4.85 -2.36 4.99
CA ASP A 86 -6.28 -2.64 4.83
C ASP A 86 -7.02 -1.37 4.40
N ILE A 87 -7.08 -1.14 3.09
CA ILE A 87 -7.68 0.05 2.50
C ILE A 87 -9.14 -0.23 2.13
N GLN A 88 -10.04 0.52 2.74
CA GLN A 88 -11.48 0.40 2.52
C GLN A 88 -11.92 1.45 1.50
N THR A 89 -12.49 0.99 0.39
CA THR A 89 -13.09 1.88 -0.61
C THR A 89 -14.61 1.82 -0.58
N THR A 90 -15.26 2.96 -0.85
CA THR A 90 -16.73 3.02 -0.98
C THR A 90 -17.22 2.60 -2.35
N LEU A 91 -16.31 2.41 -3.32
CA LEU A 91 -16.63 2.14 -4.71
C LEU A 91 -15.78 0.96 -5.21
N ALA A 92 -16.43 -0.14 -5.59
CA ALA A 92 -15.73 -1.29 -6.17
C ALA A 92 -15.43 -1.07 -7.66
N VAL A 93 -14.37 -1.71 -8.19
CA VAL A 93 -13.98 -1.64 -9.62
C VAL A 93 -15.12 -2.10 -10.54
N GLY A 94 -15.89 -3.11 -10.14
CA GLY A 94 -17.05 -3.60 -10.89
C GLY A 94 -18.29 -2.68 -10.85
N ASN A 95 -18.26 -1.56 -10.12
CA ASN A 95 -19.42 -0.66 -10.03
C ASN A 95 -19.80 -0.11 -11.42
N PRO A 96 -21.11 -0.02 -11.77
CA PRO A 96 -21.55 0.55 -13.05
C PRO A 96 -20.95 1.92 -13.40
N GLU A 97 -20.78 2.81 -12.42
CA GLU A 97 -20.18 4.14 -12.61
C GLU A 97 -18.70 4.05 -13.03
N ILE A 98 -17.93 3.16 -12.39
CA ILE A 98 -16.54 2.90 -12.77
C ILE A 98 -16.44 2.21 -14.13
N ARG A 99 -17.31 1.23 -14.40
CA ARG A 99 -17.33 0.57 -15.71
C ARG A 99 -17.65 1.52 -16.85
N ALA A 100 -18.45 2.56 -16.60
CA ALA A 100 -18.78 3.56 -17.62
C ALA A 100 -17.56 4.39 -18.05
N ILE A 101 -16.56 4.55 -17.18
CA ILE A 101 -15.31 5.28 -17.45
C ILE A 101 -14.13 4.34 -17.73
N ALA A 102 -14.39 3.04 -17.92
CA ALA A 102 -13.39 2.02 -18.25
C ALA A 102 -13.66 1.42 -19.65
N PRO A 103 -13.71 2.22 -20.72
CA PRO A 103 -13.99 1.71 -22.05
C PRO A 103 -12.90 0.72 -22.50
N TYR A 104 -13.29 -0.26 -23.31
CA TYR A 104 -12.34 -1.09 -24.02
C TYR A 104 -11.60 -0.25 -25.06
N ILE A 105 -10.29 -0.17 -24.94
CA ILE A 105 -9.39 0.54 -25.85
C ILE A 105 -8.46 -0.49 -26.48
N ARG A 106 -8.28 -0.38 -27.80
CA ARG A 106 -7.21 -1.02 -28.54
C ARG A 106 -6.48 0.06 -29.31
N ASP A 107 -5.28 0.39 -28.86
CA ASP A 107 -4.42 1.40 -29.46
C ASP A 107 -3.06 0.81 -29.83
N GLU A 108 -2.59 1.14 -31.02
CA GLU A 108 -1.32 0.66 -31.56
C GLU A 108 -0.45 1.87 -31.87
N TYR A 109 0.73 1.97 -31.25
CA TYR A 109 1.64 3.08 -31.45
C TYR A 109 3.08 2.59 -31.56
N GLU A 110 3.90 3.35 -32.29
CA GLU A 110 5.34 3.08 -32.38
C GLU A 110 6.09 3.86 -31.30
N TYR A 111 6.92 3.16 -30.53
CA TYR A 111 7.82 3.75 -29.56
C TYR A 111 9.21 3.13 -29.69
N ALA A 112 10.24 3.96 -29.82
CA ALA A 112 11.62 3.52 -30.00
C ALA A 112 11.85 2.50 -31.16
N GLY A 113 10.96 2.50 -32.18
CA GLY A 113 11.03 1.57 -33.30
C GLY A 113 10.32 0.24 -33.07
N GLU A 114 9.62 0.07 -31.94
CA GLU A 114 8.80 -1.09 -31.62
C GLU A 114 7.31 -0.70 -31.60
N THR A 115 6.46 -1.57 -32.15
CA THR A 115 5.01 -1.41 -32.05
C THR A 115 4.54 -1.89 -30.70
N THR A 116 3.97 -0.99 -29.90
CA THR A 116 3.29 -1.30 -28.64
C THR A 116 1.79 -1.35 -28.88
N VAL A 117 1.12 -2.34 -28.29
CA VAL A 117 -0.34 -2.48 -28.34
C VAL A 117 -0.89 -2.36 -26.93
N ASN A 118 -1.66 -1.31 -26.68
CA ASN A 118 -2.48 -1.18 -25.47
C ASN A 118 -3.86 -1.78 -25.78
N GLU A 119 -4.20 -2.91 -25.17
CA GLU A 119 -5.48 -3.58 -25.39
C GLU A 119 -6.13 -3.98 -24.06
N GLY A 120 -7.30 -3.40 -23.75
CA GLY A 120 -8.04 -3.68 -22.52
C GLY A 120 -8.97 -2.54 -22.10
N CYS A 121 -9.57 -2.65 -20.92
CA CYS A 121 -10.40 -1.60 -20.35
C CYS A 121 -9.58 -0.67 -19.47
N PHE A 122 -9.47 0.62 -19.81
CA PHE A 122 -8.66 1.58 -19.07
C PHE A 122 -9.50 2.70 -18.48
N LEU A 123 -9.21 3.11 -17.25
CA LEU A 123 -9.84 4.27 -16.63
C LEU A 123 -9.44 5.57 -17.37
N THR A 124 -10.42 6.33 -17.87
CA THR A 124 -10.16 7.60 -18.59
C THR A 124 -10.48 8.86 -17.78
N ASP A 125 -11.49 8.81 -16.91
CA ASP A 125 -12.06 10.01 -16.26
C ASP A 125 -12.30 9.79 -14.74
N ALA A 126 -11.47 8.97 -14.10
CA ALA A 126 -11.69 8.58 -12.71
C ALA A 126 -11.62 9.74 -11.72
N VAL A 127 -10.67 10.67 -11.88
CA VAL A 127 -10.54 11.83 -11.00
C VAL A 127 -11.81 12.68 -10.97
N ASP A 128 -12.42 12.91 -12.13
CA ASP A 128 -13.67 13.69 -12.25
C ASP A 128 -14.83 12.97 -11.56
N VAL A 129 -14.96 11.65 -11.74
CA VAL A 129 -15.98 10.84 -11.05
C VAL A 129 -15.88 10.98 -9.53
N PHE A 130 -14.68 10.85 -8.97
CA PHE A 130 -14.51 10.95 -7.51
C PHE A 130 -14.68 12.37 -7.00
N THR A 131 -14.25 13.38 -7.76
CA THR A 131 -14.46 14.80 -7.42
C THR A 131 -15.94 15.17 -7.43
N ASP A 132 -16.70 14.69 -8.42
CA ASP A 132 -18.15 14.92 -8.53
C ASP A 132 -18.90 14.25 -7.37
N ARG A 133 -18.52 13.02 -7.01
CA ARG A 133 -19.08 12.32 -5.84
C ARG A 133 -18.79 13.05 -4.52
N ALA A 134 -17.65 13.72 -4.44
CA ALA A 134 -17.27 14.60 -3.35
C ALA A 134 -17.90 16.00 -3.45
N SER A 135 -18.89 16.22 -4.33
CA SER A 135 -19.56 17.51 -4.53
C SER A 135 -18.60 18.65 -4.90
N GLY A 136 -17.53 18.34 -5.64
CA GLY A 136 -16.49 19.28 -6.02
C GLY A 136 -15.41 19.54 -4.97
N ASP A 137 -15.47 18.85 -3.82
CA ASP A 137 -14.38 18.86 -2.83
C ASP A 137 -13.21 18.03 -3.38
N LEU A 138 -12.18 18.72 -3.86
CA LEU A 138 -11.02 18.09 -4.49
C LEU A 138 -10.20 17.25 -3.50
N ASP A 139 -10.09 17.68 -2.24
CA ASP A 139 -9.30 16.95 -1.23
C ASP A 139 -10.01 15.63 -0.89
N ARG A 140 -11.33 15.69 -0.67
CA ARG A 140 -12.11 14.48 -0.43
C ARG A 140 -12.16 13.57 -1.66
N GLY A 141 -12.34 14.14 -2.85
CA GLY A 141 -12.35 13.40 -4.11
C GLY A 141 -11.02 12.68 -4.37
N THR A 142 -9.89 13.34 -4.14
CA THR A 142 -8.56 12.72 -4.28
C THR A 142 -8.35 11.62 -3.24
N ALA A 143 -8.74 11.80 -1.99
CA ALA A 143 -8.66 10.75 -0.99
C ALA A 143 -9.49 9.51 -1.38
N ASP A 144 -10.76 9.71 -1.77
CA ASP A 144 -11.64 8.61 -2.21
C ASP A 144 -11.11 7.91 -3.48
N TYR A 145 -10.50 8.66 -4.39
CA TYR A 145 -9.88 8.12 -5.61
C TYR A 145 -8.64 7.27 -5.29
N LEU A 146 -7.78 7.74 -4.38
CA LEU A 146 -6.60 6.99 -3.95
C LEU A 146 -7.00 5.71 -3.22
N ASP A 147 -7.99 5.76 -2.34
CA ASP A 147 -8.54 4.57 -1.67
C ASP A 147 -9.06 3.55 -2.70
N PHE A 148 -9.77 4.02 -3.72
CA PHE A 148 -10.25 3.19 -4.83
C PHE A 148 -9.11 2.55 -5.62
N LEU A 149 -8.12 3.34 -6.05
CA LEU A 149 -6.98 2.81 -6.81
C LEU A 149 -6.21 1.78 -5.98
N ALA A 150 -5.85 2.12 -4.76
CA ALA A 150 -5.06 1.25 -3.89
C ALA A 150 -5.81 -0.04 -3.55
N ALA A 151 -7.11 0.02 -3.24
CA ALA A 151 -7.93 -1.17 -3.01
C ALA A 151 -8.00 -2.06 -4.27
N GLY A 152 -8.16 -1.46 -5.46
CA GLY A 152 -8.16 -2.19 -6.73
C GLY A 152 -6.81 -2.82 -7.09
N ILE A 153 -5.70 -2.14 -6.77
CA ILE A 153 -4.34 -2.67 -6.94
C ILE A 153 -4.13 -3.83 -5.98
N ILE A 154 -4.51 -3.68 -4.70
CA ILE A 154 -4.37 -4.72 -3.67
C ILE A 154 -5.21 -5.95 -4.03
N SER A 155 -6.43 -5.77 -4.54
CA SER A 155 -7.30 -6.89 -4.97
C SER A 155 -6.88 -7.54 -6.29
N GLY A 156 -6.04 -6.88 -7.09
CA GLY A 156 -5.64 -7.31 -8.42
C GLY A 156 -6.64 -6.96 -9.52
N GLU A 157 -7.68 -6.17 -9.20
CA GLU A 157 -8.70 -5.73 -10.14
C GLU A 157 -8.28 -4.50 -10.96
N LEU A 158 -7.29 -3.72 -10.52
CA LEU A 158 -6.70 -2.60 -11.27
C LEU A 158 -5.18 -2.75 -11.36
N ARG A 159 -4.60 -2.55 -12.54
CA ARG A 159 -3.13 -2.53 -12.71
C ARG A 159 -2.66 -1.38 -13.58
N PHE A 160 -1.53 -0.81 -13.20
CA PHE A 160 -0.76 0.14 -14.02
C PHE A 160 0.49 -0.58 -14.51
N PHE A 161 0.35 -1.27 -15.64
CA PHE A 161 1.30 -2.28 -16.08
C PHE A 161 1.92 -1.93 -17.43
N SER A 162 3.25 -1.99 -17.48
CA SER A 162 4.02 -2.07 -18.71
C SER A 162 5.37 -2.73 -18.40
N PRO A 163 5.82 -3.70 -19.22
CA PRO A 163 7.15 -4.28 -19.06
C PRO A 163 8.26 -3.34 -19.54
N ASN A 164 7.90 -2.26 -20.25
CA ASN A 164 8.85 -1.30 -20.80
C ASN A 164 8.89 -0.03 -19.92
N PRO A 165 10.03 0.29 -19.27
CA PRO A 165 10.16 1.49 -18.43
C PRO A 165 10.06 2.80 -19.21
N LEU A 166 10.18 2.75 -20.54
CA LEU A 166 10.08 3.91 -21.42
C LEU A 166 8.66 4.08 -22.00
N ALA A 167 7.78 3.10 -21.83
CA ALA A 167 6.39 3.16 -22.28
C ALA A 167 5.46 3.28 -21.08
N THR A 168 5.00 4.50 -20.80
CA THR A 168 3.98 4.77 -19.77
C THR A 168 2.67 4.06 -20.14
N PRO A 169 2.09 3.26 -19.23
CA PRO A 169 0.76 2.68 -19.44
C PRO A 169 -0.27 3.76 -19.73
N LEU A 170 -1.26 3.43 -20.57
CA LEU A 170 -2.34 4.37 -20.93
C LEU A 170 -3.12 4.87 -19.71
N GLY A 171 -3.25 4.03 -18.69
CA GLY A 171 -3.97 4.29 -17.45
C GLY A 171 -4.04 3.02 -16.61
N PHE A 172 -4.85 3.04 -15.56
CA PHE A 172 -5.17 1.83 -14.81
C PHE A 172 -6.09 0.94 -15.65
N GLN A 173 -5.62 -0.27 -15.94
CA GLN A 173 -6.41 -1.29 -16.61
C GLN A 173 -7.27 -2.04 -15.60
N SER A 174 -8.56 -2.19 -15.88
CA SER A 174 -9.50 -2.99 -15.11
C SER A 174 -9.50 -4.44 -15.57
N PHE A 175 -9.47 -5.36 -14.59
CA PHE A 175 -9.60 -6.82 -14.78
C PHE A 175 -10.91 -7.35 -14.18
N ALA A 176 -11.87 -6.48 -13.90
CA ALA A 176 -13.15 -6.84 -13.31
C ALA A 176 -14.26 -6.99 -14.38
N GLY A 177 -15.21 -7.91 -14.13
CA GLY A 177 -16.41 -8.08 -14.94
C GLY A 177 -16.09 -8.39 -16.41
N ASP A 178 -16.69 -7.63 -17.33
CA ASP A 178 -16.50 -7.81 -18.78
C ASP A 178 -15.06 -7.53 -19.25
N CYS A 179 -14.24 -6.90 -18.39
CA CYS A 179 -12.84 -6.59 -18.65
C CYS A 179 -11.87 -7.64 -18.08
N ALA A 180 -12.38 -8.72 -17.49
CA ALA A 180 -11.54 -9.81 -17.00
C ALA A 180 -10.80 -10.52 -18.15
N ASP A 181 -11.46 -10.73 -19.29
CA ASP A 181 -10.92 -11.52 -20.40
C ASP A 181 -10.20 -10.67 -21.47
N VAL A 182 -9.07 -10.08 -21.09
CA VAL A 182 -8.22 -9.24 -21.97
C VAL A 182 -6.93 -9.96 -22.41
N PRO A 183 -6.37 -9.68 -23.60
CA PRO A 183 -5.25 -10.46 -24.15
C PRO A 183 -3.97 -10.48 -23.30
N ASN A 184 -3.71 -9.43 -22.52
CA ASN A 184 -2.54 -9.31 -21.65
C ASN A 184 -2.76 -9.87 -20.23
N MET A 185 -3.94 -10.40 -19.90
CA MET A 185 -4.21 -10.97 -18.57
C MET A 185 -3.17 -12.06 -18.15
N PRO A 186 -2.71 -12.97 -19.02
CA PRO A 186 -1.73 -14.00 -18.63
C PRO A 186 -0.37 -13.46 -18.15
N ILE A 187 0.00 -12.23 -18.51
CA ILE A 187 1.24 -11.60 -18.05
C ILE A 187 1.00 -10.68 -16.85
N VAL A 188 -0.19 -10.06 -16.76
CA VAL A 188 -0.53 -9.11 -15.69
C VAL A 188 -0.91 -9.81 -14.39
N THR A 189 -1.66 -10.91 -14.43
CA THR A 189 -2.08 -11.61 -13.20
C THR A 189 -0.89 -12.13 -12.38
N PRO A 190 0.12 -12.82 -12.96
CA PRO A 190 1.27 -13.27 -12.17
C PRO A 190 2.11 -12.12 -11.60
N SER A 191 2.10 -10.93 -12.23
CA SER A 191 2.81 -9.77 -11.70
C SER A 191 2.12 -9.15 -10.47
N HIS A 192 0.87 -9.55 -10.16
CA HIS A 192 0.14 -9.09 -8.98
C HIS A 192 0.62 -9.79 -7.71
N ASP A 193 0.88 -11.11 -7.78
CA ASP A 193 1.42 -11.88 -6.65
C ASP A 193 2.72 -11.28 -6.10
N PHE A 194 3.46 -10.57 -6.95
CA PHE A 194 4.67 -9.83 -6.57
C PHE A 194 4.38 -8.68 -5.60
N ILE A 195 3.28 -7.94 -5.80
CA ILE A 195 2.87 -6.81 -4.93
C ILE A 195 2.74 -7.29 -3.49
N ALA A 196 1.94 -8.32 -3.27
CA ALA A 196 1.65 -8.81 -1.93
C ALA A 196 2.90 -9.38 -1.22
N SER A 197 3.80 -10.02 -1.97
CA SER A 197 4.97 -10.69 -1.41
C SER A 197 6.18 -9.77 -1.15
N HIS A 198 6.28 -8.63 -1.83
CA HIS A 198 7.46 -7.76 -1.77
C HIS A 198 7.18 -6.33 -1.28
N PHE A 199 5.93 -5.95 -1.04
CA PHE A 199 5.56 -4.60 -0.58
C PHE A 199 6.37 -4.14 0.63
N GLY A 200 6.46 -4.97 1.68
CA GLY A 200 7.21 -4.60 2.88
C GLY A 200 8.72 -4.44 2.66
N GLN A 201 9.31 -5.21 1.73
CA GLN A 201 10.73 -5.07 1.35
C GLN A 201 10.96 -3.76 0.59
N TYR A 202 10.07 -3.43 -0.35
CA TYR A 202 10.10 -2.16 -1.07
C TYR A 202 10.04 -0.97 -0.11
N VAL A 203 9.05 -0.95 0.79
CA VAL A 203 8.84 0.14 1.75
C VAL A 203 10.10 0.40 2.59
N ARG A 204 10.74 -0.66 3.10
CA ARG A 204 11.98 -0.53 3.89
C ARG A 204 13.15 -0.01 3.06
N ALA A 205 13.34 -0.54 1.85
CA ALA A 205 14.42 -0.10 0.96
C ALA A 205 14.27 1.39 0.54
N ILE A 206 13.03 1.83 0.33
CA ILE A 206 12.72 3.26 0.08
C ILE A 206 13.05 4.09 1.32
N GLY A 207 12.62 3.64 2.50
CA GLY A 207 12.93 4.26 3.79
C GLY A 207 14.41 4.46 4.05
N GLU A 208 15.23 3.48 3.72
CA GLU A 208 16.69 3.53 3.88
C GLU A 208 17.37 4.56 2.97
N THR A 209 16.77 4.90 1.83
CA THR A 209 17.38 5.76 0.80
C THR A 209 16.76 7.15 0.70
N SER A 210 15.64 7.40 1.39
CA SER A 210 14.88 8.65 1.30
C SER A 210 14.96 9.44 2.61
N GLU A 211 15.40 10.69 2.55
CA GLU A 211 15.34 11.61 3.68
C GLU A 211 13.94 12.26 3.75
N CYS A 212 13.33 12.36 4.93
CA CYS A 212 11.95 12.86 5.07
C CYS A 212 11.79 14.33 4.62
N ASP A 213 12.78 15.18 4.93
CA ASP A 213 12.81 16.60 4.52
C ASP A 213 13.64 16.80 3.23
N GLY A 214 14.06 15.70 2.60
CA GLY A 214 14.92 15.71 1.44
C GLY A 214 14.16 15.82 0.12
N PRO A 215 14.86 16.01 -1.01
CA PRO A 215 14.25 15.86 -2.32
C PRO A 215 13.75 14.41 -2.50
N ALA A 216 12.69 14.24 -3.28
CA ALA A 216 12.18 12.92 -3.63
C ALA A 216 13.32 12.02 -4.14
N SER A 217 13.47 10.85 -3.54
CA SER A 217 14.51 9.92 -3.94
C SER A 217 14.24 9.42 -5.36
N GLY A 218 15.26 9.51 -6.22
CA GLY A 218 15.23 8.89 -7.56
C GLY A 218 15.32 7.36 -7.54
N SER A 219 15.41 6.73 -6.35
CA SER A 219 15.63 5.28 -6.21
C SER A 219 14.38 4.42 -6.38
N ALA A 220 13.16 5.00 -6.36
CA ALA A 220 11.93 4.21 -6.33
C ALA A 220 11.78 3.21 -7.49
N LEU A 221 12.02 3.68 -8.71
CA LEU A 221 12.04 2.84 -9.90
C LEU A 221 13.10 1.74 -9.80
N SER A 222 14.33 2.09 -9.42
CA SER A 222 15.45 1.15 -9.31
C SER A 222 15.21 0.07 -8.26
N ILE A 223 14.69 0.44 -7.09
CA ILE A 223 14.36 -0.52 -6.01
C ILE A 223 13.28 -1.50 -6.47
N ALA A 224 12.20 -1.00 -7.10
CA ALA A 224 11.15 -1.87 -7.62
C ALA A 224 11.67 -2.80 -8.73
N ALA A 225 12.61 -2.34 -9.55
CA ALA A 225 13.24 -3.14 -10.59
C ALA A 225 14.18 -4.22 -10.00
N GLU A 226 15.02 -3.87 -9.03
CA GLU A 226 15.94 -4.79 -8.35
C GLU A 226 15.20 -5.90 -7.60
N LEU A 227 14.10 -5.56 -6.92
CA LEU A 227 13.24 -6.54 -6.26
C LEU A 227 12.65 -7.56 -7.26
N GLN A 228 12.34 -7.12 -8.48
CA GLN A 228 11.87 -7.99 -9.56
C GLN A 228 13.01 -8.73 -10.29
N GLY A 229 14.25 -8.61 -9.81
CA GLY A 229 15.41 -9.35 -10.31
C GLY A 229 16.20 -8.64 -11.41
N LEU A 230 15.90 -7.39 -11.73
CA LEU A 230 16.74 -6.58 -12.63
C LEU A 230 17.93 -6.01 -11.87
N SER A 231 19.10 -6.64 -12.03
CA SER A 231 20.38 -6.07 -11.60
C SER A 231 21.02 -5.29 -12.75
N GLY A 232 21.70 -4.18 -12.44
CA GLY A 232 22.25 -3.21 -13.41
C GLY A 232 23.30 -3.76 -14.40
N ASP A 233 23.63 -5.05 -14.35
CA ASP A 233 24.50 -5.77 -15.28
C ASP A 233 23.74 -6.66 -16.28
N ARG A 234 22.41 -6.79 -16.17
CA ARG A 234 21.58 -7.63 -17.05
C ARG A 234 20.48 -6.82 -17.73
N PHE A 235 20.76 -6.43 -18.98
CA PHE A 235 19.73 -6.08 -19.96
C PHE A 235 19.31 -7.34 -20.75
N GLU A 236 19.10 -8.45 -20.06
CA GLU A 236 18.38 -9.57 -20.68
C GLU A 236 16.90 -9.18 -20.79
N ASP A 237 16.19 -9.71 -21.79
CA ASP A 237 14.75 -9.45 -21.93
C ASP A 237 14.08 -9.75 -20.58
N PRO A 238 13.52 -8.72 -19.90
CA PRO A 238 12.91 -8.92 -18.59
C PRO A 238 11.82 -9.98 -18.72
N ASP A 239 11.61 -10.76 -17.65
CA ASP A 239 10.47 -11.66 -17.55
C ASP A 239 9.21 -10.91 -18.04
N PRO A 240 8.39 -11.47 -18.95
CA PRO A 240 7.18 -10.79 -19.41
C PRO A 240 6.21 -10.41 -18.29
N THR A 241 6.35 -10.97 -17.08
CA THR A 241 5.60 -10.55 -15.88
C THR A 241 6.22 -9.36 -15.15
N PHE A 242 7.37 -8.87 -15.57
CA PHE A 242 8.00 -7.66 -15.04
C PHE A 242 7.09 -6.44 -15.24
N ASN A 243 6.82 -5.70 -14.16
CA ASN A 243 6.17 -4.41 -14.24
C ASN A 243 7.18 -3.29 -13.97
N ALA A 244 7.58 -2.58 -15.01
CA ALA A 244 8.48 -1.44 -14.91
C ALA A 244 7.90 -0.29 -14.08
N TRP A 245 6.57 -0.27 -13.92
CA TRP A 245 5.83 0.78 -13.22
C TRP A 245 5.34 0.36 -11.84
N LEU A 246 5.82 -0.76 -11.31
CA LEU A 246 5.46 -1.27 -9.99
C LEU A 246 5.67 -0.25 -8.86
N PHE A 247 6.73 0.56 -8.94
CA PHE A 247 7.00 1.61 -7.96
C PHE A 247 5.84 2.61 -7.83
N PHE A 248 5.12 2.87 -8.94
CA PHE A 248 3.98 3.77 -8.97
C PHE A 248 2.75 3.14 -8.32
N GLU A 249 2.53 1.84 -8.53
CA GLU A 249 1.47 1.09 -7.83
C GLU A 249 1.71 1.09 -6.30
N TYR A 250 2.94 0.84 -5.87
CA TYR A 250 3.30 0.91 -4.45
C TYR A 250 3.16 2.32 -3.88
N GLU A 251 3.57 3.35 -4.63
CA GLU A 251 3.41 4.74 -4.20
C GLU A 251 1.94 5.05 -3.87
N LEU A 252 1.02 4.69 -4.75
CA LEU A 252 -0.42 4.92 -4.55
C LEU A 252 -0.97 4.17 -3.34
N ILE A 253 -0.53 2.92 -3.12
CA ILE A 253 -0.89 2.16 -1.92
C ILE A 253 -0.42 2.91 -0.67
N THR A 254 0.81 3.44 -0.66
CA THR A 254 1.34 4.14 0.52
C THR A 254 0.67 5.49 0.76
N MET A 255 0.26 6.20 -0.30
CA MET A 255 -0.54 7.43 -0.18
C MET A 255 -1.90 7.16 0.45
N ALA A 256 -2.63 6.18 -0.08
CA ALA A 256 -3.94 5.78 0.45
C ALA A 256 -3.84 5.21 1.88
N ALA A 257 -2.71 4.61 2.25
CA ALA A 257 -2.45 4.16 3.62
C ALA A 257 -2.18 5.32 4.62
N GLY A 258 -2.16 6.58 4.16
CA GLY A 258 -1.86 7.74 5.00
C GLY A 258 -0.38 7.83 5.40
N TRP A 259 0.53 7.26 4.60
CA TRP A 259 1.98 7.31 4.87
C TRP A 259 2.66 8.53 4.24
N HIS A 260 1.86 9.50 3.80
CA HIS A 260 2.29 10.79 3.28
C HIS A 260 1.59 11.90 4.06
N GLU A 261 2.35 12.78 4.70
CA GLU A 261 1.84 13.93 5.45
C GLU A 261 1.51 15.10 4.51
N GLY A 262 0.37 15.75 4.73
CA GLY A 262 -0.02 16.92 3.94
C GLY A 262 -0.48 16.60 2.51
N LEU A 263 -0.80 15.34 2.23
CA LEU A 263 -1.46 14.93 1.00
C LEU A 263 -2.80 15.65 0.86
N SER A 264 -3.07 16.20 -0.32
CA SER A 264 -4.32 16.89 -0.66
C SER A 264 -4.66 16.72 -2.14
N GLY A 265 -5.74 17.35 -2.59
CA GLY A 265 -6.15 17.37 -3.98
C GLY A 265 -5.13 17.98 -4.95
N SER A 266 -4.22 18.81 -4.44
CA SER A 266 -3.19 19.50 -5.23
C SER A 266 -1.76 19.21 -4.79
N GLU A 267 -1.57 18.61 -3.62
CA GLU A 267 -0.27 18.33 -3.03
C GLU A 267 -0.08 16.84 -2.84
N ARG A 268 1.06 16.31 -3.28
CA ARG A 268 1.41 14.89 -3.12
C ARG A 268 1.63 14.49 -1.65
N GLY A 269 1.85 15.47 -0.78
CA GLY A 269 2.34 15.25 0.57
C GLY A 269 3.83 14.89 0.61
N ALA A 270 4.38 14.84 1.82
CA ALA A 270 5.73 14.39 2.10
C ALA A 270 5.71 12.97 2.69
N PRO A 271 6.61 12.06 2.27
CA PRO A 271 6.67 10.74 2.89
C PRO A 271 7.01 10.89 4.38
N ARG A 272 6.44 10.02 5.21
CA ARG A 272 6.84 9.85 6.61
C ARG A 272 7.47 8.48 6.83
N PRO A 273 8.18 8.23 7.95
CA PRO A 273 8.60 6.89 8.29
C PRO A 273 7.40 5.90 8.21
N PRO A 274 7.59 4.70 7.62
CA PRO A 274 8.87 4.06 7.28
C PRO A 274 9.38 4.36 5.86
N LEU A 275 8.71 5.23 5.08
CA LEU A 275 9.10 5.55 3.69
C LEU A 275 10.28 6.51 3.60
N CYS A 276 10.69 7.07 4.73
CA CYS A 276 11.85 7.93 4.83
C CYS A 276 12.49 7.80 6.21
N HIS A 277 13.68 8.37 6.36
CA HIS A 277 14.38 8.53 7.63
C HIS A 277 14.79 10.00 7.83
N TYR A 278 15.03 10.38 9.07
CA TYR A 278 15.69 11.66 9.37
C TYR A 278 17.20 11.44 9.42
N PRO A 279 18.00 12.40 8.90
CA PRO A 279 19.45 12.31 9.01
C PRO A 279 19.87 12.30 10.48
N ASN A 280 20.79 11.40 10.82
CA ASN A 280 21.35 11.28 12.18
C ASN A 280 22.26 12.47 12.52
#